data_AF-A0A3D0QR24-F1
#
_entry.id   AF-A0A3D0QR24-F1
#
_cell.length_a   1.000
_cell.length_b   1.000
_cell.length_c   1.000
_cell.angle_alpha   90.00
_cell.angle_beta   90.00
_cell.angle_gamma   90.00
#
_symmetry.space_group_name_H-M   'P 1'
#
loop_
_entity.id
_entity.type
_entity.pdbx_description
1 polymer ?
#
loop_
_entity_poly.entity_id
_entity_poly.type
_entity_poly.pdbx_seq_one_letter_code
_entity_poly.pdbx_strand_id
1 'polypeptide(L)'
;MVALLLSLSGALLLALSIWVPPALGRDSGVRPVQPGLLVVAPEASGVVTLGEGRAVQLDGSGLRLTNRGSLLFRTVRGGSPVSALQGEVEGRGTERHEEISHALSNLEIDRLSIQPGEATWSGRLTGDDRELPATVTVRYVGSYLTLEVTAKGADAVVVHSAQELGTVGRQPGLPEQPLRKRAWWVGDGPAPVRDAYRTELGTLVGIGPEGSHRGVDLRRMGHTDLHAWSPSATLSVTSYRRVIESE
;
A
#
# COMPACT_ATOMS: atom_id res chain seq x y z
N MET A 1 5.12 33.60 -44.20
CA MET A 1 3.84 33.38 -43.47
C MET A 1 3.64 31.92 -43.06
N VAL A 2 3.86 30.94 -43.93
CA VAL A 2 3.66 29.50 -43.61
C VAL A 2 4.54 29.00 -42.45
N ALA A 3 5.81 29.41 -42.38
CA ALA A 3 6.71 29.00 -41.30
C ALA A 3 6.31 29.54 -39.92
N LEU A 4 5.72 30.74 -39.86
CA LEU A 4 5.25 31.36 -38.61
C LEU A 4 3.99 30.67 -38.09
N LEU A 5 3.10 30.26 -39.00
CA LEU A 5 1.91 29.46 -38.68
C LEU A 5 2.31 28.07 -38.17
N LEU A 6 3.33 27.44 -38.77
CA LEU A 6 3.85 26.15 -38.31
C LEU A 6 4.50 26.24 -36.92
N SER A 7 5.29 27.28 -36.64
CA SER A 7 5.92 27.44 -35.33
C SER A 7 4.89 27.79 -34.24
N LEU A 8 3.89 28.64 -34.55
CA LEU A 8 2.80 28.91 -33.62
C LEU A 8 1.97 27.66 -33.35
N SER A 9 1.66 26.87 -34.38
CA SER A 9 0.88 25.63 -34.23
C SER A 9 1.65 24.57 -33.42
N GLY A 10 2.96 24.45 -33.66
CA GLY A 10 3.83 23.55 -32.87
C GLY A 10 3.93 23.97 -31.40
N ALA A 11 4.08 25.28 -31.14
CA ALA A 11 4.10 25.82 -29.78
C ALA A 11 2.74 25.68 -29.08
N LEU A 12 1.63 25.84 -29.82
CA LEU A 12 0.28 25.65 -29.28
C LEU A 12 -0.01 24.19 -28.95
N LEU A 13 0.43 23.25 -29.79
CA LEU A 13 0.32 21.81 -29.53
C LEU A 13 1.17 21.36 -28.33
N LEU A 14 2.36 21.93 -28.17
CA LEU A 14 3.20 21.74 -26.99
C LEU A 14 2.58 22.37 -25.74
N ALA A 15 2.05 23.58 -25.83
CA ALA A 15 1.34 24.21 -24.73
C ALA A 15 0.09 23.43 -24.32
N LEU A 16 -0.68 22.92 -25.29
CA LEU A 16 -1.85 22.07 -25.05
C LEU A 16 -1.47 20.72 -24.44
N SER A 17 -0.34 20.11 -24.82
CA SER A 17 0.10 18.82 -24.24
C SER A 17 0.64 18.97 -22.82
N ILE A 18 1.22 20.13 -22.48
CA ILE A 18 1.69 20.45 -21.12
C ILE A 18 0.52 20.94 -20.24
N TRP A 19 -0.52 21.54 -20.83
CA TRP A 19 -1.68 22.10 -20.12
C TRP A 19 -2.90 21.19 -20.11
N VAL A 20 -2.79 19.92 -20.52
CA VAL A 20 -3.84 18.93 -20.22
C VAL A 20 -3.92 18.79 -18.71
N PRO A 21 -5.03 19.19 -18.06
CA PRO A 21 -5.19 19.01 -16.63
C PRO A 21 -5.02 17.51 -16.29
N PRO A 22 -4.40 17.15 -15.15
CA PRO A 22 -4.33 15.76 -14.71
C PRO A 22 -5.71 15.07 -14.63
N ALA A 23 -6.79 15.84 -14.62
CA ALA A 23 -8.18 15.40 -14.65
C ALA A 23 -8.62 14.74 -15.98
N LEU A 24 -7.84 14.86 -17.07
CA LEU A 24 -8.05 14.11 -18.32
C LEU A 24 -7.30 12.78 -18.36
N GLY A 25 -6.56 12.45 -17.29
CA GLY A 25 -6.19 11.06 -17.03
C GLY A 25 -7.46 10.29 -16.68
N ARG A 26 -7.73 9.18 -17.39
CA ARG A 26 -8.78 8.22 -16.99
C ARG A 26 -8.73 8.05 -15.48
N ASP A 27 -9.84 8.36 -14.81
CA ASP A 27 -9.98 8.06 -13.40
C ASP A 27 -9.65 6.58 -13.23
N SER A 28 -8.68 6.29 -12.38
CA SER A 28 -8.30 4.92 -12.06
C SER A 28 -9.44 4.18 -11.38
N GLY A 29 -10.45 4.90 -10.86
CA GLY A 29 -11.55 4.36 -10.08
C GLY A 29 -11.16 3.97 -8.65
N VAL A 30 -9.87 3.76 -8.38
CA VAL A 30 -9.33 3.71 -7.01
C VAL A 30 -9.53 5.07 -6.33
N ARG A 31 -10.09 5.09 -5.12
CA ARG A 31 -10.34 6.29 -4.32
C ARG A 31 -9.21 6.54 -3.34
N PRO A 32 -8.79 7.80 -3.14
CA PRO A 32 -7.73 8.08 -2.17
C PRO A 32 -8.24 7.94 -0.74
N VAL A 33 -7.44 7.31 0.14
CA VAL A 33 -7.75 7.16 1.57
C VAL A 33 -6.67 7.86 2.41
N GLN A 34 -7.09 8.55 3.48
CA GLN A 34 -6.15 9.20 4.38
C GLN A 34 -5.84 8.30 5.58
N PRO A 35 -4.55 8.13 5.94
CA PRO A 35 -4.19 7.54 7.21
C PRO A 35 -4.75 8.37 8.37
N GLY A 36 -5.34 7.70 9.37
CA GLY A 36 -5.77 8.34 10.61
C GLY A 36 -4.68 8.34 11.68
N LEU A 37 -5.09 8.47 12.94
CA LEU A 37 -4.20 8.44 14.09
C LEU A 37 -3.72 6.99 14.37
N LEU A 38 -2.46 6.85 14.79
CA LEU A 38 -1.94 5.62 15.37
C LEU A 38 -1.72 5.82 16.87
N VAL A 39 -2.35 4.97 17.68
CA VAL A 39 -2.09 4.86 19.11
C VAL A 39 -1.64 3.44 19.41
N VAL A 40 -0.51 3.29 20.09
CA VAL A 40 0.02 1.98 20.49
C VAL A 40 0.27 2.01 21.98
N ALA A 41 -0.34 1.08 22.70
CA ALA A 41 -0.14 0.91 24.13
C ALA A 41 1.35 0.60 24.43
N PRO A 42 1.92 1.10 25.53
CA PRO A 42 3.33 0.87 25.87
C PRO A 42 3.74 -0.61 25.88
N GLU A 43 2.85 -1.49 26.35
CA GLU A 43 3.04 -2.94 26.39
C GLU A 43 3.00 -3.63 25.02
N ALA A 44 2.40 -3.00 24.01
CA ALA A 44 2.32 -3.50 22.65
C ALA A 44 3.36 -2.85 21.71
N SER A 45 4.04 -1.81 22.18
CA SER A 45 5.07 -1.07 21.44
C SER A 45 6.44 -1.73 21.57
N GLY A 46 7.15 -1.89 20.45
CA GLY A 46 8.53 -2.37 20.49
C GLY A 46 8.99 -3.10 19.24
N VAL A 47 10.11 -3.81 19.38
CA VAL A 47 10.76 -4.60 18.33
C VAL A 47 10.63 -6.08 18.66
N VAL A 48 10.16 -6.88 17.71
CA VAL A 48 10.06 -8.34 17.80
C VAL A 48 10.97 -8.97 16.76
N THR A 49 11.80 -9.91 17.20
CA THR A 49 12.67 -10.69 16.31
C THR A 49 11.91 -11.87 15.73
N LEU A 50 11.92 -11.99 14.40
CA LEU A 50 11.23 -13.04 13.65
C LEU A 50 12.15 -14.21 13.26
N GLY A 51 13.42 -14.15 13.67
CA GLY A 51 14.44 -15.15 13.36
C GLY A 51 15.40 -14.71 12.25
N GLU A 52 16.57 -15.34 12.21
CA GLU A 52 17.60 -15.14 11.18
C GLU A 52 17.96 -13.66 10.89
N GLY A 53 17.94 -12.82 11.93
CA GLY A 53 18.22 -11.39 11.84
C GLY A 53 17.08 -10.51 11.31
N ARG A 54 15.89 -11.09 11.05
CA ARG A 54 14.70 -10.34 10.67
C ARG A 54 13.98 -9.85 11.91
N ALA A 55 13.47 -8.63 11.86
CA ALA A 55 12.69 -8.06 12.94
C ALA A 55 11.57 -7.18 12.39
N VAL A 56 10.49 -7.11 13.14
CA VAL A 56 9.38 -6.18 12.95
C VAL A 56 9.30 -5.25 14.16
N GLN A 57 9.04 -3.98 13.91
CA GLN A 57 8.81 -2.97 14.93
C GLN A 57 7.43 -2.35 14.68
N LEU A 58 6.68 -2.14 15.75
CA LEU A 58 5.50 -1.27 15.75
C LEU A 58 5.57 -0.37 16.98
N ASP A 59 5.45 0.94 16.75
CA ASP A 59 5.36 1.97 17.77
C ASP A 59 4.51 3.14 17.23
N GLY A 60 4.39 4.23 17.98
CA GLY A 60 3.65 5.43 17.55
C GLY A 60 4.16 6.10 16.26
N SER A 61 5.32 5.69 15.73
CA SER A 61 5.83 6.17 14.44
C SER A 61 5.39 5.31 13.25
N GLY A 62 4.83 4.11 13.47
CA GLY A 62 4.39 3.17 12.44
C GLY A 62 5.11 1.82 12.50
N LEU A 63 4.78 0.95 11.54
CA LEU A 63 5.37 -0.39 11.39
C LEU A 63 6.63 -0.34 10.54
N ARG A 64 7.67 -1.09 10.93
CA ARG A 64 8.92 -1.26 10.16
C ARG A 64 9.35 -2.71 10.13
N LEU A 65 9.74 -3.17 8.95
CA LEU A 65 10.35 -4.48 8.74
C LEU A 65 11.83 -4.29 8.46
N THR A 66 12.69 -5.09 9.10
CA THR A 66 14.14 -4.99 8.95
C THR A 66 14.79 -6.36 8.82
N ASN A 67 15.98 -6.38 8.21
CA ASN A 67 16.89 -7.53 8.22
C ASN A 67 18.30 -7.04 8.56
N ARG A 68 18.85 -7.52 9.69
CA ARG A 68 20.17 -7.14 10.22
C ARG A 68 20.34 -5.61 10.28
N GLY A 69 19.30 -4.91 10.73
CA GLY A 69 19.26 -3.45 10.83
C GLY A 69 18.94 -2.70 9.52
N SER A 70 18.94 -3.37 8.36
CA SER A 70 18.55 -2.77 7.09
C SER A 70 17.03 -2.76 6.93
N LEU A 71 16.46 -1.58 6.65
CA LEU A 71 15.01 -1.41 6.41
C LEU A 71 14.53 -2.15 5.16
N LEU A 72 13.54 -3.02 5.27
CA LEU A 72 12.95 -3.72 4.13
C LEU A 72 11.65 -3.08 3.64
N PHE A 73 10.87 -2.59 4.59
CA PHE A 73 9.56 -1.97 4.36
C PHE A 73 9.20 -1.14 5.59
N ARG A 74 8.41 -0.08 5.38
CA ARG A 74 7.79 0.67 6.47
C ARG A 74 6.44 1.21 6.06
N THR A 75 5.58 1.43 7.03
CA THR A 75 4.31 2.12 6.84
C THR A 75 4.50 3.64 6.87
N VAL A 76 3.41 4.37 6.63
CA VAL A 76 3.36 5.82 6.82
C VAL A 76 3.90 6.22 8.20
N ARG A 77 4.57 7.37 8.26
CA ARG A 77 5.19 7.87 9.50
C ARG A 77 4.17 8.65 10.32
N GLY A 78 3.99 8.26 11.59
CA GLY A 78 3.17 9.00 12.56
C GLY A 78 1.67 8.99 12.23
N GLY A 79 1.21 8.00 11.48
CA GLY A 79 -0.19 7.78 11.15
C GLY A 79 -0.52 6.30 11.17
N SER A 80 -1.80 5.98 11.14
CA SER A 80 -2.27 4.60 11.12
C SER A 80 -1.70 3.86 9.91
N PRO A 81 -1.10 2.67 10.10
CA PRO A 81 -0.65 1.84 9.00
C PRO A 81 -1.81 1.22 8.21
N VAL A 82 -3.04 1.29 8.73
CA VAL A 82 -4.21 0.57 8.22
C VAL A 82 -5.46 1.43 8.27
N SER A 83 -6.30 1.35 7.24
CA SER A 83 -7.70 1.76 7.30
C SER A 83 -8.62 0.59 6.95
N ALA A 84 -9.78 0.54 7.58
CA ALA A 84 -10.90 -0.31 7.18
C ALA A 84 -11.91 0.52 6.39
N LEU A 85 -12.43 -0.04 5.31
CA LEU A 85 -13.44 0.62 4.48
C LEU A 85 -14.74 -0.18 4.51
N GLN A 86 -15.85 0.54 4.36
CA GLN A 86 -17.14 -0.02 4.04
C GLN A 86 -17.64 0.59 2.75
N GLY A 87 -18.21 -0.23 1.87
CA GLY A 87 -18.57 0.15 0.52
C GLY A 87 -18.42 -1.00 -0.46
N GLU A 88 -18.18 -0.70 -1.73
CA GLU A 88 -18.08 -1.72 -2.77
C GLU A 88 -17.15 -1.34 -3.92
N VAL A 89 -16.81 -2.35 -4.73
CA VAL A 89 -16.18 -2.17 -6.04
C VAL A 89 -17.09 -2.72 -7.11
N GLU A 90 -17.33 -1.87 -8.10
CA GLU A 90 -18.03 -2.25 -9.31
C GLU A 90 -17.07 -2.32 -10.51
N GLY A 91 -17.51 -3.01 -11.56
CA GLY A 91 -16.79 -3.08 -12.83
C GLY A 91 -15.66 -4.11 -12.88
N ARG A 92 -14.99 -4.18 -14.04
CA ARG A 92 -13.87 -5.10 -14.32
C ARG A 92 -12.80 -4.41 -15.16
N GLY A 93 -11.57 -4.92 -15.10
CA GLY A 93 -10.46 -4.37 -15.88
C GLY A 93 -10.25 -2.88 -15.63
N THR A 94 -10.28 -2.07 -16.69
CA THR A 94 -10.08 -0.61 -16.64
C THR A 94 -11.32 0.19 -16.23
N GLU A 95 -12.48 -0.45 -16.10
CA GLU A 95 -13.75 0.20 -15.71
C GLU A 95 -14.05 0.02 -14.21
N ARG A 96 -13.11 -0.58 -13.46
CA ARG A 96 -13.26 -0.78 -12.01
C ARG A 96 -13.35 0.54 -11.28
N HIS A 97 -14.31 0.67 -10.37
CA HIS A 97 -14.53 1.85 -9.56
C HIS A 97 -14.78 1.48 -8.09
N GLU A 98 -14.16 2.22 -7.18
CA GLU A 98 -14.37 2.12 -5.74
C GLU A 98 -15.43 3.14 -5.28
N GLU A 99 -16.42 2.64 -4.56
CA GLU A 99 -17.36 3.46 -3.79
C GLU A 99 -17.14 3.21 -2.30
N ILE A 100 -16.75 4.26 -1.57
CA ILE A 100 -16.45 4.19 -0.13
C ILE A 100 -17.54 4.97 0.61
N SER A 101 -18.33 4.25 1.40
CA SER A 101 -19.37 4.81 2.26
C SER A 101 -18.80 5.30 3.59
N HIS A 102 -17.89 4.51 4.18
CA HIS A 102 -17.24 4.84 5.46
C HIS A 102 -15.77 4.41 5.45
N ALA A 103 -14.93 5.18 6.16
CA ALA A 103 -13.53 4.85 6.39
C ALA A 103 -13.21 4.95 7.88
N LEU A 104 -12.71 3.86 8.46
CA LEU A 104 -12.23 3.78 9.84
C LEU A 104 -10.70 3.73 9.78
N SER A 105 -10.07 4.88 10.00
CA SER A 105 -8.64 5.08 9.73
C SER A 105 -7.81 5.30 11.00
N ASN A 106 -8.43 5.44 12.17
CA ASN A 106 -7.71 5.58 13.43
C ASN A 106 -7.46 4.18 14.02
N LEU A 107 -6.20 3.77 14.13
CA LEU A 107 -5.82 2.48 14.69
C LEU A 107 -5.33 2.65 16.13
N GLU A 108 -5.99 1.96 17.04
CA GLU A 108 -5.54 1.79 18.42
C GLU A 108 -5.12 0.33 18.64
N ILE A 109 -3.89 0.11 19.09
CA ILE A 109 -3.32 -1.20 19.40
C ILE A 109 -3.10 -1.30 20.90
N ASP A 110 -3.70 -2.32 21.52
CA ASP A 110 -3.63 -2.56 22.96
C ASP A 110 -2.87 -3.84 23.33
N ARG A 111 -2.64 -4.73 22.37
CA ARG A 111 -2.05 -6.04 22.64
C ARG A 111 -1.04 -6.44 21.58
N LEU A 112 0.04 -7.07 22.06
CA LEU A 112 1.03 -7.78 21.26
C LEU A 112 1.13 -9.22 21.75
N SER A 113 1.01 -10.17 20.83
CA SER A 113 1.30 -11.59 21.04
C SER A 113 2.51 -11.98 20.20
N ILE A 114 3.47 -12.68 20.81
CA ILE A 114 4.71 -13.10 20.15
C ILE A 114 4.77 -14.62 20.16
N GLN A 115 4.98 -15.20 18.98
CA GLN A 115 5.25 -16.61 18.79
C GLN A 115 6.56 -16.77 18.00
N PRO A 116 7.19 -17.96 17.99
CA PRO A 116 8.38 -18.18 17.18
C PRO A 116 8.14 -17.83 15.70
N GLY A 117 8.84 -16.80 15.20
CA GLY A 117 8.73 -16.34 13.82
C GLY A 117 7.49 -15.50 13.48
N GLU A 118 6.69 -15.12 14.49
CA GLU A 118 5.44 -14.38 14.32
C GLU A 118 5.25 -13.30 15.40
N ALA A 119 4.78 -12.13 14.98
CA ALA A 119 4.28 -11.09 15.87
C ALA A 119 2.86 -10.70 15.45
N THR A 120 1.94 -10.69 16.41
CA THR A 120 0.53 -10.35 16.16
C THR A 120 0.10 -9.23 17.09
N TRP A 121 -0.22 -8.07 16.51
CA TRP A 121 -0.85 -6.96 17.19
C TRP A 121 -2.37 -7.06 17.06
N SER A 122 -3.08 -6.70 18.13
CA SER A 122 -4.53 -6.65 18.15
C SER A 122 -5.01 -5.33 18.72
N GLY A 123 -6.17 -4.89 18.27
CA GLY A 123 -6.77 -3.64 18.67
C GLY A 123 -8.02 -3.33 17.86
N ARG A 124 -8.22 -2.06 17.54
CA ARG A 124 -9.45 -1.58 16.89
C ARG A 124 -9.16 -0.45 15.91
N LEU A 125 -9.92 -0.44 14.81
CA LEU A 125 -10.02 0.67 13.87
C LEU A 125 -11.28 1.47 14.21
N THR A 126 -11.16 2.79 14.27
CA THR A 126 -12.27 3.71 14.58
C THR A 126 -12.40 4.82 13.56
N GLY A 127 -13.63 5.31 13.37
CA GLY A 127 -13.98 6.42 12.49
C GLY A 127 -15.49 6.58 12.40
N ASP A 128 -15.98 7.82 12.24
CA ASP A 128 -17.42 8.13 12.08
C ASP A 128 -18.35 7.37 13.05
N ASP A 129 -18.04 7.41 14.36
CA ASP A 129 -18.76 6.72 15.44
C ASP A 129 -18.83 5.19 15.33
N ARG A 130 -18.00 4.59 14.47
CA ARG A 130 -17.87 3.14 14.28
C ARG A 130 -16.55 2.63 14.80
N GLU A 131 -16.57 1.34 15.14
CA GLU A 131 -15.39 0.60 15.57
C GLU A 131 -15.40 -0.80 14.94
N LEU A 132 -14.25 -1.26 14.47
CA LEU A 132 -14.04 -2.62 13.99
C LEU A 132 -12.80 -3.23 14.66
N PRO A 133 -12.88 -4.48 15.17
CA PRO A 133 -11.70 -5.19 15.65
C PRO A 133 -10.68 -5.36 14.52
N ALA A 134 -9.41 -5.09 14.84
CA ALA A 134 -8.32 -5.15 13.88
C ALA A 134 -7.15 -5.98 14.40
N THR A 135 -6.50 -6.71 13.51
CA THR A 135 -5.25 -7.43 13.80
C THR A 135 -4.22 -7.19 12.73
N VAL A 136 -2.96 -7.07 13.15
CA VAL A 136 -1.80 -6.95 12.27
C VAL A 136 -0.84 -8.08 12.62
N THR A 137 -0.63 -9.02 11.73
CA THR A 137 0.21 -10.20 11.92
C THR A 137 1.39 -10.15 10.97
N VAL A 138 2.60 -10.32 11.51
CA VAL A 138 3.82 -10.40 10.70
C VAL A 138 4.50 -11.73 10.93
N ARG A 139 4.77 -12.46 9.84
CA ARG A 139 5.41 -13.78 9.85
C ARG A 139 6.63 -13.80 8.95
N TYR A 140 7.65 -14.56 9.33
CA TYR A 140 8.72 -14.96 8.42
C TYR A 140 8.38 -16.31 7.79
N VAL A 141 8.16 -16.33 6.47
CA VAL A 141 7.76 -17.53 5.72
C VAL A 141 8.65 -17.71 4.49
N GLY A 142 9.52 -18.73 4.54
CA GLY A 142 10.46 -19.01 3.47
C GLY A 142 11.41 -17.84 3.24
N SER A 143 11.33 -17.19 2.07
CA SER A 143 12.16 -16.02 1.73
C SER A 143 11.46 -14.67 1.91
N TYR A 144 10.23 -14.66 2.45
CA TYR A 144 9.40 -13.45 2.58
C TYR A 144 9.04 -13.16 4.03
N LEU A 145 8.85 -11.87 4.32
CA LEU A 145 8.07 -11.39 5.45
C LEU A 145 6.65 -11.15 4.97
N THR A 146 5.68 -11.82 5.58
CA THR A 146 4.26 -11.65 5.28
C THR A 146 3.64 -10.76 6.34
N LEU A 147 3.06 -9.65 5.93
CA LEU A 147 2.23 -8.75 6.73
C LEU A 147 0.76 -9.02 6.37
N GLU A 148 0.03 -9.61 7.29
CA GLU A 148 -1.40 -9.86 7.18
C GLU A 148 -2.14 -8.87 8.07
N VAL A 149 -3.12 -8.18 7.50
CA VAL A 149 -3.97 -7.23 8.20
C VAL A 149 -5.40 -7.70 8.08
N THR A 150 -6.14 -7.75 9.18
CA THR A 150 -7.57 -8.09 9.19
C THR A 150 -8.34 -7.02 9.93
N ALA A 151 -9.46 -6.58 9.37
CA ALA A 151 -10.46 -5.74 10.02
C ALA A 151 -11.82 -6.43 9.94
N LYS A 152 -12.25 -7.04 11.05
CA LYS A 152 -13.44 -7.88 11.08
C LYS A 152 -14.70 -7.04 10.89
N GLY A 153 -15.41 -7.24 9.78
CA GLY A 153 -16.62 -6.49 9.43
C GLY A 153 -16.39 -5.34 8.45
N ALA A 154 -15.17 -5.20 7.92
CA ALA A 154 -14.88 -4.32 6.80
C ALA A 154 -15.16 -5.00 5.45
N ASP A 155 -15.50 -4.21 4.45
CA ASP A 155 -15.60 -4.67 3.05
C ASP A 155 -14.24 -4.60 2.35
N ALA A 156 -13.36 -3.69 2.80
CA ALA A 156 -11.99 -3.58 2.33
C ALA A 156 -11.02 -3.14 3.43
N VAL A 157 -9.75 -3.42 3.19
CA VAL A 157 -8.62 -2.96 4.00
C VAL A 157 -7.66 -2.18 3.11
N VAL A 158 -7.17 -1.05 3.62
CA VAL A 158 -6.09 -0.29 3.01
C VAL A 158 -4.87 -0.34 3.92
N VAL A 159 -3.72 -0.72 3.37
CA VAL A 159 -2.43 -0.61 4.06
C VAL A 159 -1.70 0.63 3.56
N HIS A 160 -1.33 1.51 4.49
CA HIS A 160 -0.65 2.77 4.21
C HIS A 160 0.87 2.58 4.33
N SER A 161 1.54 2.39 3.21
CA SER A 161 3.00 2.27 3.16
C SER A 161 3.68 3.64 3.02
N ALA A 162 4.96 3.75 3.41
CA ALA A 162 5.68 4.99 3.18
C ALA A 162 5.85 5.24 1.68
N GLN A 163 5.83 6.50 1.28
CA GLN A 163 6.07 6.85 -0.11
C GLN A 163 7.52 6.55 -0.51
N GLU A 164 7.68 5.81 -1.60
CA GLU A 164 8.95 5.54 -2.26
C GLU A 164 8.84 5.93 -3.74
N LEU A 165 9.43 7.06 -4.12
CA LEU A 165 9.24 7.64 -5.45
C LEU A 165 9.85 6.79 -6.56
N GLY A 166 10.85 5.96 -6.21
CA GLY A 166 11.46 4.96 -7.07
C GLY A 166 10.66 3.66 -7.24
N THR A 167 9.38 3.61 -6.83
CA THR A 167 8.54 2.41 -6.96
C THR A 167 8.25 2.09 -8.43
N VAL A 168 8.60 0.87 -8.84
CA VAL A 168 8.42 0.36 -10.21
C VAL A 168 7.54 -0.88 -10.20
N GLY A 169 6.46 -0.87 -10.99
CA GLY A 169 5.56 -2.01 -11.12
C GLY A 169 6.20 -3.19 -11.83
N ARG A 170 5.61 -4.38 -11.68
CA ARG A 170 6.09 -5.61 -12.30
C ARG A 170 4.93 -6.48 -12.77
N GLN A 171 5.10 -7.07 -13.95
CA GLN A 171 4.15 -8.02 -14.51
C GLN A 171 4.16 -9.33 -13.69
N PRO A 172 3.04 -10.07 -13.62
CA PRO A 172 1.77 -9.82 -14.30
C PRO A 172 0.82 -8.85 -13.55
N GLY A 173 1.23 -8.28 -12.40
CA GLY A 173 0.32 -7.47 -11.58
C GLY A 173 0.20 -6.02 -12.00
N LEU A 174 1.32 -5.38 -12.30
CA LEU A 174 1.42 -3.95 -12.59
C LEU A 174 2.33 -3.75 -13.82
N PRO A 175 2.19 -2.64 -14.56
CA PRO A 175 3.07 -2.36 -15.69
C PRO A 175 4.52 -2.17 -15.24
N GLU A 176 5.47 -2.63 -16.05
CA GLU A 176 6.93 -2.50 -15.82
C GLU A 176 7.40 -1.06 -16.04
N GLN A 177 6.96 -0.15 -15.18
CA GLN A 177 7.25 1.27 -15.25
C GLN A 177 7.14 1.94 -13.87
N PRO A 178 7.68 3.16 -13.72
CA PRO A 178 7.46 3.97 -12.52
C PRO A 178 5.96 4.19 -12.26
N LEU A 179 5.50 3.89 -11.05
CA LEU A 179 4.07 3.95 -10.70
C LEU A 179 3.62 5.31 -10.15
N ARG A 180 4.58 6.19 -9.84
CA ARG A 180 4.37 7.49 -9.17
C ARG A 180 3.25 8.34 -9.80
N LYS A 181 2.56 9.11 -8.95
CA LYS A 181 1.51 10.09 -9.33
C LYS A 181 0.26 9.48 -9.97
N ARG A 182 0.09 8.16 -9.88
CA ARG A 182 -1.04 7.42 -10.48
C ARG A 182 -1.51 6.34 -9.51
N ALA A 183 -2.72 5.88 -9.71
CA ALA A 183 -3.25 4.69 -9.06
C ALA A 183 -3.48 3.61 -10.11
N TRP A 184 -3.37 2.36 -9.67
CA TRP A 184 -3.33 1.18 -10.51
C TRP A 184 -4.12 0.06 -9.87
N TRP A 185 -4.92 -0.64 -10.67
CA TRP A 185 -5.44 -1.93 -10.26
C TRP A 185 -4.37 -3.01 -10.43
N VAL A 186 -4.33 -3.96 -9.51
CA VAL A 186 -3.32 -5.02 -9.42
C VAL A 186 -3.87 -6.31 -10.02
N GLY A 187 -3.42 -6.61 -11.23
CA GLY A 187 -3.86 -7.77 -12.01
C GLY A 187 -5.35 -7.77 -12.35
N ASP A 188 -5.74 -8.65 -13.28
CA ASP A 188 -7.14 -8.90 -13.67
C ASP A 188 -7.66 -10.26 -13.19
N GLY A 189 -6.83 -11.02 -12.46
CA GLY A 189 -7.12 -12.40 -12.04
C GLY A 189 -7.19 -12.59 -10.52
N PRO A 190 -7.81 -13.69 -10.07
CA PRO A 190 -7.98 -13.97 -8.65
C PRO A 190 -6.64 -14.23 -7.94
N ALA A 191 -5.62 -14.78 -8.62
CA ALA A 191 -4.36 -15.16 -7.97
C ALA A 191 -3.67 -13.99 -7.24
N PRO A 192 -3.01 -14.25 -6.09
CA PRO A 192 -2.22 -13.23 -5.41
C PRO A 192 -1.00 -12.89 -6.26
N VAL A 193 -0.63 -11.60 -6.31
CA VAL A 193 0.54 -11.17 -7.06
C VAL A 193 1.71 -11.11 -6.09
N ARG A 194 2.61 -12.10 -6.13
CA ARG A 194 3.76 -12.20 -5.21
C ARG A 194 4.79 -11.08 -5.35
N ASP A 195 5.00 -10.59 -6.57
CA ASP A 195 5.98 -9.54 -6.89
C ASP A 195 5.29 -8.44 -7.70
N ALA A 196 4.32 -7.73 -7.11
CA ALA A 196 3.54 -6.71 -7.80
C ALA A 196 4.39 -5.49 -8.17
N TYR A 197 5.30 -5.07 -7.28
CA TYR A 197 6.21 -3.97 -7.55
C TYR A 197 7.53 -4.14 -6.79
N ARG A 198 8.52 -3.35 -7.21
CA ARG A 198 9.80 -3.18 -6.53
C ARG A 198 9.85 -1.78 -5.91
N THR A 199 10.32 -1.73 -4.67
CA THR A 199 10.53 -0.49 -3.90
C THR A 199 11.87 0.16 -4.24
N GLU A 200 12.08 1.41 -3.81
CA GLU A 200 13.37 2.09 -3.93
C GLU A 200 14.43 1.44 -3.03
N LEU A 201 14.00 0.81 -1.93
CA LEU A 201 14.84 0.00 -1.06
C LEU A 201 15.33 -1.32 -1.70
N GLY A 202 14.86 -1.65 -2.92
CA GLY A 202 15.23 -2.88 -3.63
C GLY A 202 14.52 -4.13 -3.12
N THR A 203 13.43 -3.99 -2.35
CA THR A 203 12.56 -5.10 -1.95
C THR A 203 11.44 -5.31 -2.96
N LEU A 204 11.00 -6.56 -3.11
CA LEU A 204 9.81 -6.88 -3.89
C LEU A 204 8.62 -6.96 -2.95
N VAL A 205 7.50 -6.37 -3.36
CA VAL A 205 6.24 -6.37 -2.61
C VAL A 205 5.16 -7.05 -3.43
N GLY A 206 4.52 -8.02 -2.82
CA GLY A 206 3.32 -8.68 -3.32
C GLY A 206 2.06 -8.23 -2.59
N ILE A 207 0.92 -8.41 -3.24
CA ILE A 207 -0.38 -7.94 -2.79
C ILE A 207 -1.41 -9.06 -2.94
N GLY A 208 -2.09 -9.36 -1.84
CA GLY A 208 -3.24 -10.26 -1.72
C GLY A 208 -4.31 -9.67 -0.80
N PRO A 209 -5.34 -10.44 -0.41
CA PRO A 209 -5.51 -11.87 -0.66
C PRO A 209 -5.94 -12.17 -2.09
N GLU A 210 -5.92 -13.44 -2.46
CA GLU A 210 -6.48 -13.90 -3.73
C GLU A 210 -8.01 -13.68 -3.81
N GLY A 211 -8.56 -13.61 -5.01
CA GLY A 211 -9.99 -13.46 -5.27
C GLY A 211 -10.59 -12.08 -5.00
N SER A 212 -9.80 -11.11 -4.51
CA SER A 212 -10.26 -9.74 -4.21
C SER A 212 -9.81 -8.72 -5.24
N HIS A 213 -10.57 -7.62 -5.37
CA HIS A 213 -10.10 -6.44 -6.09
C HIS A 213 -8.98 -5.77 -5.28
N ARG A 214 -7.86 -5.49 -5.95
CA ARG A 214 -6.67 -4.91 -5.30
C ARG A 214 -6.17 -3.72 -6.09
N GLY A 215 -5.80 -2.66 -5.40
CA GLY A 215 -5.31 -1.42 -5.97
C GLY A 215 -4.05 -0.92 -5.29
N VAL A 216 -3.25 -0.12 -6.01
CA VAL A 216 -2.16 0.66 -5.43
C VAL A 216 -2.34 2.11 -5.83
N ASP A 217 -2.43 3.02 -4.87
CA ASP A 217 -2.50 4.46 -5.10
C ASP A 217 -1.20 5.15 -4.68
N LEU A 218 -0.52 5.79 -5.63
CA LEU A 218 0.70 6.58 -5.42
C LEU A 218 0.49 8.05 -5.86
N ARG A 219 -0.77 8.51 -5.95
CA ARG A 219 -1.11 9.88 -6.35
C ARG A 219 -0.74 10.89 -5.28
N ARG A 220 -0.90 10.54 -4.01
CA ARG A 220 -0.64 11.45 -2.88
C ARG A 220 0.83 11.49 -2.51
N MET A 221 1.26 12.65 -2.04
CA MET A 221 2.57 12.82 -1.42
C MET A 221 2.49 12.39 0.04
N GLY A 222 3.50 11.66 0.53
CA GLY A 222 3.62 11.23 1.92
C GLY A 222 3.43 9.72 2.13
N HIS A 223 2.59 9.06 1.34
CA HIS A 223 2.33 7.61 1.48
C HIS A 223 1.92 6.95 0.15
N THR A 224 1.92 5.62 0.15
CA THR A 224 1.40 4.75 -0.91
C THR A 224 0.34 3.84 -0.31
N ASP A 225 -0.87 3.85 -0.88
CA ASP A 225 -2.01 3.08 -0.38
C ASP A 225 -2.15 1.76 -1.12
N LEU A 226 -2.27 0.66 -0.38
CA LEU A 226 -2.51 -0.67 -0.92
C LEU A 226 -3.92 -1.10 -0.54
N HIS A 227 -4.80 -1.14 -1.53
CA HIS A 227 -6.21 -1.46 -1.38
C HIS A 227 -6.41 -2.96 -1.59
N ALA A 228 -7.17 -3.58 -0.70
CA ALA A 228 -7.68 -4.94 -0.86
C ALA A 228 -9.16 -4.96 -0.47
N TRP A 229 -10.05 -5.20 -1.43
CA TRP A 229 -11.50 -5.35 -1.24
C TRP A 229 -11.83 -6.72 -0.69
N SER A 230 -11.44 -6.88 0.57
CA SER A 230 -11.59 -8.03 1.43
C SER A 230 -11.47 -7.54 2.88
N PRO A 231 -12.10 -8.21 3.86
CA PRO A 231 -11.90 -7.91 5.29
C PRO A 231 -10.45 -8.13 5.76
N SER A 232 -9.60 -8.70 4.90
CA SER A 232 -8.17 -8.83 5.14
C SER A 232 -7.34 -8.43 3.92
N ALA A 233 -6.12 -7.95 4.17
CA ALA A 233 -5.07 -7.66 3.21
C ALA A 233 -3.83 -8.48 3.53
N THR A 234 -3.10 -8.93 2.51
CA THR A 234 -1.81 -9.61 2.71
C THR A 234 -0.75 -8.95 1.86
N LEU A 235 0.33 -8.51 2.48
CA LEU A 235 1.52 -8.01 1.81
C LEU A 235 2.68 -8.97 2.03
N SER A 236 3.34 -9.39 0.95
CA SER A 236 4.57 -10.18 1.03
C SER A 236 5.76 -9.31 0.64
N VAL A 237 6.75 -9.19 1.52
CA VAL A 237 7.97 -8.41 1.29
C VAL A 237 9.16 -9.35 1.26
N THR A 238 10.05 -9.25 0.26
CA THR A 238 11.28 -10.05 0.28
C THR A 238 12.08 -9.78 1.55
N SER A 239 12.55 -10.84 2.21
CA SER A 239 13.33 -10.74 3.46
C SER A 239 14.76 -10.20 3.26
N TYR A 240 15.09 -9.76 2.05
CA TYR A 240 16.37 -9.20 1.63
C TYR A 240 16.12 -8.09 0.60
N ARG A 241 17.12 -7.22 0.43
CA ARG A 241 17.16 -6.22 -0.65
C ARG A 241 17.95 -6.79 -1.83
N ARG A 242 17.49 -6.58 -3.06
CA ARG A 242 18.37 -6.75 -4.23
C ARG A 242 19.27 -5.53 -4.35
N VAL A 243 20.57 -5.75 -4.55
CA VAL A 243 21.51 -4.67 -4.87
C VAL A 243 21.05 -4.04 -6.18
N ILE A 244 20.81 -2.73 -6.17
CA ILE A 244 20.52 -1.97 -7.37
C ILE A 244 21.88 -1.58 -7.94
N GLU A 245 22.30 -2.24 -9.01
CA GLU A 245 23.39 -1.71 -9.83
C GLU A 245 22.84 -0.45 -10.52
N SER A 246 23.35 0.71 -10.12
CA SER A 246 23.10 1.96 -10.83
C SER A 246 23.88 1.92 -12.14
N GLU A 247 23.19 1.75 -13.26
CA GLU A 247 23.71 2.09 -14.59
C GLU A 247 23.84 3.60 -14.76
#